data_AF-A4FM67-F1
#
_entry.id   AF-A4FM67-F1
#
_cell.length_a   1.000
_cell.length_b   1.000
_cell.length_c   1.000
_cell.angle_alpha   90.00
_cell.angle_beta   90.00
_cell.angle_gamma   90.00
#
_symmetry.space_group_name_H-M   'P 1'
#
loop_
_entity.id
_entity.type
_entity.pdbx_description
1 polymer ?
#
loop_
_entity_poly.entity_id
_entity_poly.type
_entity_poly.pdbx_seq_one_letter_code
_entity_poly.pdbx_strand_id
1 'polypeptide(L)'
;MIGLFALTPAARRAAAELASRLGPDAVLADGPLAPTVRRMWPLLDAAVFFLSAGEAVRLVAPLLTDRQVDPGVVCVDERLRFAIALDGGQDAGANALAQQVADVLGCTPVITTTPGGGSSSPWDEVVDLLDAAVDGDIAACGAAVLDGAPVQLLNPHGFPLPALPENVCAEPKNPVWTVVVDDRRPYGDDPERTVRIVPRTVVVGVGSRHGVARSEVTELVATLERGHGLDLRSVRAFATVEGKADEDGVVEAVQDLGFWHAVEAGDELPLLVYPAATLAEVEVPNPSDAVETELGTPSVAEAAALHAVAEHGAAELVVAKISSAGATIAAARPRPRGRLAVVDLGPAPDLRTPRAEAELRRAAVVVDPAGRVEELRHLLRQGTEVRGGGAADAVALARSGRAVALLSADADTDVEAADIDVVRVPGVPSV
;
A
#
# COMPACT_ATOMS: atom_id res chain seq x y z
N MET A 1 23.65 8.54 5.02
CA MET A 1 24.39 9.02 6.21
C MET A 1 23.54 10.01 7.01
N ILE A 2 23.59 9.94 8.35
CA ILE A 2 22.94 10.90 9.26
C ILE A 2 23.99 11.80 9.91
N GLY A 3 23.92 13.11 9.67
CA GLY A 3 24.85 14.08 10.25
C GLY A 3 24.36 14.63 11.59
N LEU A 4 25.15 14.49 12.66
CA LEU A 4 24.84 15.04 13.98
C LEU A 4 25.69 16.28 14.25
N PHE A 5 25.04 17.42 14.50
CA PHE A 5 25.69 18.71 14.65
C PHE A 5 25.44 19.27 16.06
N ALA A 6 26.50 19.32 16.88
CA ALA A 6 26.42 19.73 18.28
C ALA A 6 27.58 20.67 18.66
N LEU A 7 27.26 21.80 19.31
CA LEU A 7 28.24 22.83 19.68
C LEU A 7 28.72 22.73 21.12
N THR A 8 27.84 22.41 22.05
CA THR A 8 28.17 22.40 23.48
C THR A 8 28.65 21.01 23.93
N PRO A 9 29.45 20.92 25.01
CA PRO A 9 29.83 19.62 25.57
C PRO A 9 28.63 18.75 25.97
N ALA A 10 27.54 19.37 26.43
CA ALA A 10 26.30 18.65 26.75
C ALA A 10 25.62 18.10 25.50
N ALA A 11 25.46 18.93 24.47
CA ALA A 11 24.92 18.51 23.18
C ALA A 11 25.77 17.41 22.52
N ARG A 12 27.10 17.51 22.59
CA ARG A 12 28.00 16.47 22.04
C ARG A 12 27.85 15.13 22.76
N ARG A 13 27.54 15.11 24.06
CA ARG A 13 27.23 13.87 24.78
C ARG A 13 25.91 13.25 24.30
N ALA A 14 24.86 14.06 24.20
CA ALA A 14 23.57 13.59 23.68
C ALA A 14 23.68 13.10 22.23
N ALA A 15 24.44 13.80 21.40
CA ALA A 15 24.70 13.39 20.02
C ALA A 15 25.54 12.09 19.94
N ALA A 16 26.50 11.88 20.84
CA ALA A 16 27.26 10.64 20.90
C ALA A 16 26.39 9.45 21.36
N GLU A 17 25.50 9.67 22.32
CA GLU A 17 24.49 8.68 22.73
C GLU A 17 23.58 8.32 21.56
N LEU A 18 23.04 9.32 20.86
CA LEU A 18 22.22 9.13 19.67
C LEU A 18 22.97 8.35 18.58
N ALA A 19 24.22 8.73 18.28
CA ALA A 19 25.04 8.01 17.30
C ALA A 19 25.21 6.54 17.64
N SER A 20 25.44 6.22 18.92
CA SER A 20 25.61 4.83 19.37
C SER A 20 24.38 3.95 19.16
N ARG A 21 23.18 4.57 19.11
CA ARG A 21 21.90 3.88 18.92
C ARG A 21 21.46 3.81 17.46
N LEU A 22 21.72 4.86 16.68
CA LEU A 22 21.38 4.91 15.25
C LEU A 22 22.34 4.06 14.39
N GLY A 23 23.53 3.72 14.89
CA GLY A 23 24.47 2.83 14.22
C GLY A 23 25.53 3.57 13.39
N PRO A 24 26.28 2.85 12.54
CA PRO A 24 27.50 3.36 11.90
C PRO A 24 27.26 4.50 10.91
N ASP A 25 26.03 4.66 10.43
CA ASP A 25 25.65 5.71 9.48
C ASP A 25 25.44 7.07 10.15
N ALA A 26 25.39 7.13 11.49
CA ALA A 26 25.28 8.36 12.26
C ALA A 26 26.66 8.94 12.62
N VAL A 27 26.99 10.07 12.01
CA VAL A 27 28.31 10.70 12.12
C VAL A 27 28.21 11.98 12.94
N LEU A 28 28.91 12.01 14.07
CA LEU A 28 29.10 13.25 14.84
C LEU A 28 30.07 14.17 14.10
N ALA A 29 29.54 15.27 13.57
CA ALA A 29 30.32 16.25 12.82
C ALA A 29 31.29 17.00 13.75
N ASP A 30 32.52 17.21 13.26
CA ASP A 30 33.54 17.98 13.98
C ASP A 30 33.99 19.20 13.17
N GLY A 31 34.34 20.26 13.90
CA GLY A 31 34.76 21.55 13.33
C GLY A 31 33.66 22.61 13.29
N PRO A 32 33.91 23.75 12.61
CA PRO A 32 32.96 24.87 12.54
C PRO A 32 31.65 24.47 11.88
N LEU A 33 30.53 24.79 12.52
CA LEU A 33 29.20 24.31 12.15
C LEU A 33 28.82 24.62 10.69
N ALA A 34 28.72 25.89 10.30
CA ALA A 34 28.24 26.26 8.96
C ALA A 34 29.10 25.72 7.80
N PRO A 35 30.46 25.81 7.85
CA PRO A 35 31.30 25.19 6.83
C PRO A 35 31.15 23.67 6.77
N THR A 36 30.98 23.01 7.92
CA THR A 36 30.87 21.55 8.00
C THR A 36 29.52 21.08 7.45
N VAL A 37 28.43 21.74 7.80
CA VAL A 37 27.09 21.48 7.24
C VAL A 37 27.12 21.63 5.74
N ARG A 38 27.65 22.75 5.20
CA ARG A 38 27.75 22.98 3.75
C ARG A 38 28.54 21.90 3.02
N ARG A 39 29.62 21.41 3.63
CA ARG A 39 30.45 20.35 3.04
C ARG A 39 29.77 18.99 3.06
N MET A 40 29.04 18.69 4.13
CA MET A 40 28.40 17.39 4.32
C MET A 40 27.04 17.30 3.64
N TRP A 41 26.32 18.41 3.46
CA TRP A 41 24.94 18.46 2.96
C TRP A 41 24.63 17.52 1.78
N PRO A 42 25.44 17.48 0.70
CA PRO A 42 25.14 16.63 -0.46
C PRO A 42 25.31 15.11 -0.21
N LEU A 43 25.80 14.73 0.97
CA LEU A 43 26.08 13.35 1.36
C LEU A 43 25.14 12.84 2.46
N LEU A 44 24.25 13.71 2.94
CA LEU A 44 23.34 13.40 4.04
C LEU A 44 22.02 12.89 3.50
N ASP A 45 21.50 11.84 4.13
CA ASP A 45 20.09 11.45 4.01
C ASP A 45 19.28 12.18 5.09
N ALA A 46 19.92 12.51 6.21
CA ALA A 46 19.33 13.28 7.28
C ALA A 46 20.34 14.05 8.13
N ALA A 47 19.86 15.05 8.86
CA ALA A 47 20.65 15.92 9.74
C ALA A 47 19.92 16.18 11.06
N VAL A 48 20.62 15.99 12.18
CA VAL A 48 20.15 16.33 13.53
C VAL A 48 20.97 17.48 14.10
N PHE A 49 20.31 18.59 14.39
CA PHE A 49 20.91 19.79 14.95
C PHE A 49 20.59 19.96 16.43
N PHE A 50 21.58 19.92 17.31
CA PHE A 50 21.42 20.22 18.73
C PHE A 50 21.52 21.73 18.96
N LEU A 51 20.51 22.46 18.48
CA LEU A 51 20.42 23.92 18.41
C LEU A 51 18.95 24.34 18.55
N SER A 52 18.71 25.65 18.73
CA SER A 52 17.35 26.16 18.61
C SER A 52 16.81 25.97 17.18
N ALA A 53 15.50 25.74 17.05
CA ALA A 53 14.85 25.59 15.74
C ALA A 53 15.15 26.77 14.80
N GLY A 54 15.14 28.00 15.32
CA GLY A 54 15.42 29.20 14.53
C GLY A 54 16.86 29.24 13.97
N GLU A 55 17.84 28.72 14.71
CA GLU A 55 19.22 28.62 14.23
C GLU A 55 19.38 27.52 13.19
N ALA A 56 18.79 26.34 13.44
CA ALA A 56 18.79 25.24 12.49
C ALA A 56 18.16 25.67 11.16
N VAL A 57 16.99 26.31 11.17
CA VAL A 57 16.31 26.82 9.97
C VAL A 57 17.19 27.82 9.21
N ARG A 58 17.80 28.80 9.87
CA ARG A 58 18.67 29.79 9.21
C ARG A 58 19.92 29.17 8.59
N LEU A 59 20.41 28.08 9.18
CA LEU A 59 21.59 27.36 8.73
C LEU A 59 21.31 26.54 7.48
N VAL A 60 20.16 25.86 7.44
CA VAL A 60 19.78 24.95 6.35
C VAL A 60 19.05 25.65 5.21
N ALA A 61 18.29 26.72 5.47
CA ALA A 61 17.48 27.39 4.45
C ALA A 61 18.23 27.77 3.16
N PRO A 62 19.50 28.22 3.19
CA PRO A 62 20.26 28.51 1.96
C PRO A 62 20.73 27.28 1.18
N LEU A 63 20.53 26.07 1.73
CA LEU A 63 21.00 24.79 1.18
C LEU A 63 19.85 23.93 0.64
N LEU A 64 18.61 24.23 1.02
CA LEU A 64 17.42 23.55 0.55
C LEU A 64 17.18 23.88 -0.93
N THR A 65 16.84 22.87 -1.71
CA THR A 65 16.63 22.94 -3.16
C THR A 65 15.35 22.23 -3.58
N ASP A 66 15.23 20.95 -3.27
CA ASP A 66 14.09 20.09 -3.61
C ASP A 66 13.92 19.04 -2.51
N ARG A 67 12.71 18.97 -1.96
CA ARG A 67 12.33 18.08 -0.87
C ARG A 67 12.57 16.59 -1.19
N GLN A 68 12.54 16.19 -2.45
CA GLN A 68 12.75 14.80 -2.86
C GLN A 68 14.22 14.36 -2.72
N VAL A 69 15.15 15.31 -2.71
CA VAL A 69 16.61 15.04 -2.64
C VAL A 69 17.29 15.68 -1.44
N ASP A 70 16.66 16.67 -0.81
CA ASP A 70 17.17 17.30 0.39
C ASP A 70 17.12 16.32 1.59
N PRO A 71 18.09 16.39 2.52
CA PRO A 71 18.10 15.54 3.70
C PRO A 71 16.96 15.88 4.67
N GLY A 72 16.46 14.87 5.38
CA GLY A 72 15.51 15.09 6.48
C GLY A 72 16.17 15.88 7.62
N VAL A 73 15.53 16.96 8.09
CA VAL A 73 16.08 17.86 9.11
C VAL A 73 15.32 17.74 10.42
N VAL A 74 16.02 17.42 11.50
CA VAL A 74 15.52 17.43 12.88
C VAL A 74 16.35 18.39 13.73
N CYS A 75 15.73 19.18 14.59
CA CYS A 75 16.44 19.92 15.63
C CYS A 75 16.04 19.47 17.04
N VAL A 76 17.02 19.43 17.94
CA VAL A 76 16.85 19.09 19.35
C VAL A 76 17.21 20.30 20.20
N ASP A 77 16.30 20.77 21.05
CA ASP A 77 16.60 21.91 21.92
C ASP A 77 17.65 21.56 22.98
N GLU A 78 18.38 22.55 23.47
CA GLU A 78 19.53 22.35 24.38
C GLU A 78 19.17 21.65 25.71
N ARG A 79 17.88 21.63 26.07
CA ARG A 79 17.37 20.98 27.28
C ARG A 79 16.83 19.57 27.03
N LEU A 80 16.96 19.06 25.80
CA LEU A 80 16.44 17.75 25.39
C LEU A 80 14.94 17.60 25.71
N ARG A 81 14.16 18.66 25.51
CA ARG A 81 12.70 18.65 25.72
C ARG A 81 11.97 18.29 24.44
N PHE A 82 12.48 18.72 23.29
CA PHE A 82 11.83 18.52 22.00
C PHE A 82 12.80 18.04 20.93
N ALA A 83 12.36 17.08 20.12
CA ALA A 83 12.93 16.74 18.82
C ALA A 83 11.95 17.17 17.73
N ILE A 84 12.26 18.26 17.04
CA ILE A 84 11.34 18.93 16.11
C ILE A 84 11.73 18.56 14.68
N ALA A 85 10.81 17.95 13.93
CA ALA A 85 10.98 17.74 12.50
C ALA A 85 10.77 19.08 11.76
N LEU A 86 11.80 19.56 11.07
CA LEU A 86 11.80 20.87 10.40
C LEU A 86 11.56 20.77 8.90
N ASP A 87 12.21 19.80 8.25
CA ASP A 87 11.99 19.51 6.84
C ASP A 87 12.05 18.01 6.60
N GLY A 88 11.14 17.49 5.78
CA GLY A 88 10.91 16.05 5.65
C GLY A 88 12.01 15.29 4.94
N GLY A 89 12.71 15.96 4.02
CA GLY A 89 13.57 15.31 3.02
C GLY A 89 12.84 14.21 2.23
N GLN A 90 13.62 13.34 1.60
CA GLN A 90 13.13 12.14 0.89
C GLN A 90 12.22 11.30 1.81
N ASP A 91 11.06 10.89 1.29
CA ASP A 91 10.10 9.97 1.94
C ASP A 91 9.65 10.33 3.38
N ALA A 92 9.68 11.62 3.74
CA ALA A 92 9.36 12.10 5.08
C ALA A 92 10.27 11.56 6.21
N GLY A 93 11.54 11.28 5.89
CA GLY A 93 12.54 10.73 6.82
C GLY A 93 12.72 11.51 8.13
N ALA A 94 12.46 12.83 8.16
CA ALA A 94 12.59 13.62 9.38
C ALA A 94 11.54 13.30 10.46
N ASN A 95 10.36 12.82 10.10
CA ASN A 95 9.35 12.45 11.10
C ASN A 95 9.76 11.18 11.84
N ALA A 96 10.19 10.16 11.07
CA ALA A 96 10.74 8.93 11.63
C ALA A 96 11.99 9.22 12.46
N LEU A 97 12.89 10.07 11.97
CA LEU A 97 14.09 10.46 12.69
C LEU A 97 13.77 11.22 13.97
N ALA A 98 12.80 12.15 13.97
CA ALA A 98 12.40 12.86 15.17
C ALA A 98 11.86 11.91 16.25
N GLN A 99 11.11 10.89 15.85
CA GLN A 99 10.64 9.84 16.75
C GLN A 99 11.82 9.01 17.30
N GLN A 100 12.74 8.56 16.44
CA GLN A 100 13.93 7.83 16.87
C GLN A 100 14.79 8.63 17.85
N VAL A 101 14.95 9.94 17.59
CA VAL A 101 15.68 10.85 18.49
C VAL A 101 14.97 10.98 19.83
N ALA A 102 13.64 11.10 19.82
CA ALA A 102 12.82 11.14 21.02
C ALA A 102 12.93 9.86 21.86
N ASP A 103 12.86 8.69 21.21
CA ASP A 103 12.96 7.39 21.87
C ASP A 103 14.33 7.20 22.55
N VAL A 104 15.41 7.69 21.93
CA VAL A 104 16.76 7.59 22.47
C VAL A 104 17.03 8.60 23.58
N LEU A 105 16.63 9.86 23.39
CA LEU A 105 16.99 10.96 24.29
C LEU A 105 15.92 11.26 25.36
N GLY A 106 14.77 10.58 25.31
CA GLY A 106 13.65 10.79 26.23
C GLY A 106 12.97 12.15 26.07
N CYS A 107 13.03 12.74 24.87
CA CYS A 107 12.41 14.03 24.59
C CYS A 107 11.06 13.87 23.88
N THR A 108 10.28 14.95 23.73
CA THR A 108 8.99 14.91 23.03
C THR A 108 9.19 15.16 21.53
N PRO A 109 8.76 14.25 20.64
CA PRO A 109 8.80 14.52 19.21
C PRO A 109 7.75 15.59 18.85
N VAL A 110 8.14 16.56 18.04
CA VAL A 110 7.25 17.61 17.52
C VAL A 110 7.17 17.43 16.01
N ILE A 111 6.11 16.75 15.59
CA ILE A 111 5.81 16.43 14.19
C ILE A 111 4.54 17.20 13.83
N THR A 112 4.66 18.12 12.87
CA THR A 112 3.55 18.95 12.38
C THR A 112 3.13 18.58 10.96
N THR A 113 3.87 17.68 10.33
CA THR A 113 3.66 17.20 8.95
C THR A 113 3.10 15.78 8.97
N THR A 114 2.27 15.44 7.98
CA THR A 114 1.87 14.06 7.73
C THR A 114 3.04 13.25 7.14
N PRO A 115 3.20 11.96 7.48
CA PRO A 115 4.09 11.06 6.76
C PRO A 115 3.82 11.15 5.25
N GLY A 116 4.86 11.14 4.41
CA GLY A 116 4.72 11.28 2.95
C GLY A 116 4.81 12.69 2.39
N GLY A 117 5.13 13.72 3.19
CA GLY A 117 5.72 14.96 2.69
C GLY A 117 5.01 15.70 1.54
N GLY A 118 3.69 15.63 1.55
CA GLY A 118 2.75 16.59 1.03
C GLY A 118 1.56 16.52 1.97
N SER A 119 0.49 17.26 1.73
CA SER A 119 -0.80 16.71 2.12
C SER A 119 -0.96 15.41 1.34
N SER A 120 -0.57 14.25 1.91
CA SER A 120 -0.71 12.97 1.21
C SER A 120 -2.18 12.90 0.87
N SER A 121 -2.47 12.88 -0.42
CA SER A 121 -3.84 12.76 -0.86
C SER A 121 -4.36 11.45 -0.25
N PRO A 122 -5.60 11.39 0.25
CA PRO A 122 -6.18 10.12 0.67
C PRO A 122 -6.14 9.08 -0.48
N TRP A 123 -5.98 9.54 -1.72
CA TRP A 123 -5.81 8.71 -2.91
C TRP A 123 -4.42 8.10 -3.06
N ASP A 124 -3.35 8.73 -2.57
CA ASP A 124 -1.98 8.17 -2.66
C ASP A 124 -1.93 6.83 -1.93
N GLU A 125 -2.54 6.79 -0.74
CA GLU A 125 -2.60 5.55 0.04
C GLU A 125 -3.46 4.46 -0.63
N VAL A 126 -4.54 4.85 -1.30
CA VAL A 126 -5.36 3.91 -2.07
C VAL A 126 -4.56 3.33 -3.24
N VAL A 127 -3.81 4.18 -3.93
CA VAL A 127 -2.96 3.80 -5.06
C VAL A 127 -1.88 2.83 -4.61
N ASP A 128 -1.16 3.15 -3.52
CA ASP A 128 -0.12 2.31 -2.95
C ASP A 128 -0.69 0.96 -2.46
N LEU A 129 -1.83 0.99 -1.74
CA LEU A 129 -2.46 -0.22 -1.21
C LEU A 129 -2.88 -1.20 -2.30
N LEU A 130 -3.32 -0.69 -3.44
CA LEU A 130 -3.87 -1.47 -4.55
C LEU A 130 -2.87 -1.69 -5.69
N ASP A 131 -1.63 -1.19 -5.55
CA ASP A 131 -0.63 -1.11 -6.63
C ASP A 131 -1.29 -0.61 -7.92
N ALA A 132 -2.01 0.50 -7.84
CA ALA A 132 -2.95 0.90 -8.89
C ALA A 132 -2.35 1.87 -9.89
N ALA A 133 -2.74 1.72 -11.16
CA ALA A 133 -2.54 2.78 -12.15
C ALA A 133 -3.61 3.87 -11.98
N VAL A 134 -3.30 5.10 -12.39
CA VAL A 134 -4.20 6.26 -12.23
C VAL A 134 -4.47 6.95 -13.57
N ASP A 135 -5.72 7.30 -13.83
CA ASP A 135 -6.11 8.29 -14.85
C ASP A 135 -6.75 9.51 -14.20
N GLY A 136 -6.54 10.69 -14.81
CA GLY A 136 -7.16 11.94 -14.37
C GLY A 136 -6.30 12.74 -13.38
N ASP A 137 -6.82 13.87 -12.95
CA ASP A 137 -6.10 14.81 -12.07
C ASP A 137 -6.28 14.44 -10.59
N ILE A 138 -5.56 13.39 -10.17
CA ILE A 138 -5.57 12.88 -8.78
C ILE A 138 -5.11 13.95 -7.76
N ALA A 139 -4.24 14.87 -8.17
CA ALA A 139 -3.75 15.94 -7.31
C ALA A 139 -4.84 16.98 -7.05
N ALA A 140 -5.55 17.45 -8.08
CA ALA A 140 -6.66 18.39 -7.90
C ALA A 140 -7.85 17.74 -7.18
N CYS A 141 -8.11 16.44 -7.43
CA CYS A 141 -9.10 15.69 -6.66
C CYS A 141 -8.71 15.59 -5.18
N GLY A 142 -7.45 15.24 -4.89
CA GLY A 142 -6.90 15.20 -3.53
C GLY A 142 -7.02 16.53 -2.79
N ALA A 143 -6.66 17.63 -3.45
CA ALA A 143 -6.84 18.98 -2.91
C ALA A 143 -8.31 19.28 -2.57
N ALA A 144 -9.24 18.94 -3.47
CA ALA A 144 -10.68 19.13 -3.22
C ALA A 144 -11.18 18.30 -2.04
N VAL A 145 -10.68 17.07 -1.86
CA VAL A 145 -11.01 16.25 -0.69
C VAL A 145 -10.52 16.92 0.60
N LEU A 146 -9.29 17.43 0.60
CA LEU A 146 -8.71 18.12 1.77
C LEU A 146 -9.43 19.43 2.11
N ASP A 147 -9.97 20.12 1.10
CA ASP A 147 -10.83 21.30 1.25
C ASP A 147 -12.26 20.96 1.73
N GLY A 148 -12.59 19.68 1.91
CA GLY A 148 -13.90 19.23 2.37
C GLY A 148 -14.97 19.19 1.28
N ALA A 149 -14.59 19.26 0.00
CA ALA A 149 -15.53 19.22 -1.11
C ALA A 149 -16.13 17.81 -1.28
N PRO A 150 -17.41 17.68 -1.66
CA PRO A 150 -18.06 16.37 -1.81
C PRO A 150 -17.49 15.61 -3.01
N VAL A 151 -17.01 14.38 -2.78
CA VAL A 151 -16.47 13.49 -3.82
C VAL A 151 -17.24 12.18 -3.85
N GLN A 152 -17.68 11.79 -5.04
CA GLN A 152 -18.35 10.52 -5.26
C GLN A 152 -17.30 9.42 -5.41
N LEU A 153 -17.46 8.31 -4.66
CA LEU A 153 -16.61 7.14 -4.75
C LEU A 153 -17.40 5.96 -5.31
N LEU A 154 -16.97 5.46 -6.48
CA LEU A 154 -17.49 4.25 -7.09
C LEU A 154 -16.47 3.12 -6.90
N ASN A 155 -16.84 2.11 -6.12
CA ASN A 155 -16.03 0.92 -5.86
C ASN A 155 -16.89 -0.35 -6.11
N PRO A 156 -17.25 -0.64 -7.37
CA PRO A 156 -18.23 -1.67 -7.72
C PRO A 156 -17.82 -3.09 -7.30
N HIS A 157 -16.53 -3.33 -7.10
CA HIS A 157 -16.00 -4.62 -6.70
C HIS A 157 -15.73 -4.73 -5.20
N GLY A 158 -15.89 -3.64 -4.46
CA GLY A 158 -15.71 -3.64 -3.01
C GLY A 158 -14.27 -3.85 -2.58
N PHE A 159 -13.29 -3.35 -3.36
CA PHE A 159 -11.88 -3.38 -2.96
C PHE A 159 -11.73 -2.81 -1.54
N PRO A 160 -10.88 -3.41 -0.69
CA PRO A 160 -10.69 -2.91 0.67
C PRO A 160 -9.96 -1.57 0.59
N LEU A 161 -10.68 -0.49 0.90
CA LEU A 161 -10.12 0.86 0.93
C LEU A 161 -9.76 1.26 2.37
N PRO A 162 -8.72 2.12 2.54
CA PRO A 162 -8.40 2.69 3.84
C PRO A 162 -9.50 3.65 4.32
N ALA A 163 -9.32 4.20 5.53
CA ALA A 163 -10.16 5.30 5.99
C ALA A 163 -10.09 6.47 4.99
N LEU A 164 -11.24 6.87 4.46
CA LEU A 164 -11.37 8.04 3.61
C LEU A 164 -12.10 9.15 4.37
N PRO A 165 -11.81 10.43 4.10
CA PRO A 165 -12.52 11.56 4.69
C PRO A 165 -14.05 11.48 4.50
N GLU A 166 -14.83 12.03 5.44
CA GLU A 166 -16.30 11.92 5.47
C GLU A 166 -16.99 12.50 4.21
N ASN A 167 -16.33 13.44 3.53
CA ASN A 167 -16.78 14.05 2.28
C ASN A 167 -16.56 13.15 1.05
N VAL A 168 -15.98 11.96 1.22
CA VAL A 168 -15.82 10.95 0.18
C VAL A 168 -16.81 9.81 0.44
N CYS A 169 -17.83 9.66 -0.40
CA CYS A 169 -18.84 8.62 -0.21
C CYS A 169 -19.50 8.19 -1.53
N ALA A 170 -20.30 7.13 -1.51
CA ALA A 170 -20.91 6.59 -2.74
C ALA A 170 -22.00 7.50 -3.33
N GLU A 171 -22.71 8.26 -2.50
CA GLU A 171 -23.86 9.08 -2.89
C GLU A 171 -23.79 10.48 -2.24
N PRO A 172 -22.78 11.30 -2.57
CA PRO A 172 -22.69 12.66 -2.04
C PRO A 172 -23.74 13.55 -2.70
N LYS A 173 -24.14 14.62 -2.00
CA LYS A 173 -24.94 15.68 -2.61
C LYS A 173 -24.03 16.58 -3.46
N ASN A 174 -24.36 16.73 -4.74
CA ASN A 174 -23.64 17.60 -5.69
C ASN A 174 -22.12 17.34 -5.72
N PRO A 175 -21.66 16.13 -6.10
CA PRO A 175 -20.24 15.84 -6.18
C PRO A 175 -19.51 16.80 -7.12
N VAL A 176 -18.34 17.27 -6.70
CA VAL A 176 -17.42 18.06 -7.56
C VAL A 176 -16.42 17.16 -8.31
N TRP A 177 -16.24 15.93 -7.82
CA TRP A 177 -15.37 14.91 -8.39
C TRP A 177 -16.02 13.54 -8.28
N THR A 178 -15.69 12.67 -9.21
CA THR A 178 -15.97 11.23 -9.13
C THR A 178 -14.65 10.47 -9.12
N VAL A 179 -14.48 9.56 -8.18
CA VAL A 179 -13.36 8.63 -8.11
C VAL A 179 -13.88 7.23 -8.34
N VAL A 180 -13.31 6.53 -9.32
CA VAL A 180 -13.72 5.17 -9.69
C VAL A 180 -12.56 4.23 -9.42
N VAL A 181 -12.77 3.26 -8.54
CA VAL A 181 -11.82 2.16 -8.25
C VAL A 181 -12.34 0.91 -8.96
N ASP A 182 -11.82 0.62 -10.16
CA ASP A 182 -12.34 -0.43 -11.02
C ASP A 182 -11.25 -1.00 -11.95
N ASP A 183 -11.31 -2.32 -12.21
CA ASP A 183 -10.46 -3.01 -13.18
C ASP A 183 -10.99 -2.90 -14.62
N ARG A 184 -12.21 -2.38 -14.78
CA ARG A 184 -12.81 -2.08 -16.07
C ARG A 184 -12.75 -0.60 -16.39
N ARG A 185 -12.71 -0.29 -17.69
CA ARG A 185 -12.91 1.08 -18.18
C ARG A 185 -14.39 1.44 -18.06
N PRO A 186 -14.78 2.42 -17.21
CA PRO A 186 -16.14 2.91 -17.21
C PRO A 186 -16.38 3.79 -18.45
N TYR A 187 -17.65 3.88 -18.85
CA TYR A 187 -18.16 4.98 -19.65
C TYR A 187 -18.54 6.11 -18.69
N GLY A 188 -17.68 7.11 -18.51
CA GLY A 188 -17.97 8.31 -17.71
C GLY A 188 -18.45 9.47 -18.57
N ASP A 189 -19.38 10.28 -18.06
CA ASP A 189 -19.95 11.44 -18.76
C ASP A 189 -19.06 12.70 -18.70
N ASP A 190 -18.17 12.81 -17.70
CA ASP A 190 -17.23 13.93 -17.52
C ASP A 190 -15.81 13.44 -17.18
N PRO A 191 -14.92 13.28 -18.20
CA PRO A 191 -13.55 12.84 -17.99
C PRO A 191 -12.67 13.88 -17.29
N GLU A 192 -13.03 15.16 -17.26
CA GLU A 192 -12.23 16.21 -16.60
C GLU A 192 -12.41 16.21 -15.07
N ARG A 193 -13.54 15.67 -14.58
CA ARG A 193 -13.85 15.54 -13.14
C ARG A 193 -13.92 14.11 -12.65
N THR A 194 -13.31 13.19 -13.40
CA THR A 194 -13.21 11.78 -13.03
C THR A 194 -11.76 11.37 -12.83
N VAL A 195 -11.45 10.85 -11.65
CA VAL A 195 -10.18 10.14 -11.39
C VAL A 195 -10.48 8.65 -11.41
N ARG A 196 -9.70 7.90 -12.18
CA ARG A 196 -9.76 6.44 -12.15
C ARG A 196 -8.54 5.90 -11.43
N ILE A 197 -8.79 4.97 -10.52
CA ILE A 197 -7.78 4.16 -9.88
C ILE A 197 -8.03 2.73 -10.38
N VAL A 198 -7.04 2.16 -11.05
CA VAL A 198 -7.12 0.85 -11.72
C VAL A 198 -6.26 -0.15 -10.94
N PRO A 199 -6.87 -0.98 -10.07
CA PRO A 199 -6.11 -1.89 -9.20
C PRO A 199 -5.40 -3.00 -9.98
N ARG A 200 -4.12 -3.25 -9.71
CA ARG A 200 -3.35 -4.36 -10.31
C ARG A 200 -3.63 -5.67 -9.59
N THR A 201 -4.80 -6.25 -9.88
CA THR A 201 -5.29 -7.45 -9.16
C THR A 201 -5.62 -8.63 -10.07
N VAL A 202 -5.63 -8.45 -11.38
CA VAL A 202 -6.04 -9.47 -12.34
C VAL A 202 -4.87 -10.37 -12.71
N VAL A 203 -5.10 -11.68 -12.74
CA VAL A 203 -4.16 -12.65 -13.32
C VAL A 203 -4.77 -13.22 -14.59
N VAL A 204 -3.99 -13.21 -15.67
CA VAL A 204 -4.38 -13.80 -16.96
C VAL A 204 -3.70 -15.15 -17.14
N GLY A 205 -4.48 -16.22 -17.12
CA GLY A 205 -3.98 -17.55 -17.42
C GLY A 205 -3.89 -17.75 -18.94
N VAL A 206 -2.81 -18.38 -19.39
CA VAL A 206 -2.50 -18.60 -20.81
C VAL A 206 -2.19 -20.08 -21.04
N GLY A 207 -2.97 -20.71 -21.90
CA GLY A 207 -2.66 -22.01 -22.51
C GLY A 207 -2.32 -21.83 -23.98
N SER A 208 -1.39 -22.64 -24.50
CA SER A 208 -0.99 -22.56 -25.90
C SER A 208 -0.57 -23.90 -26.47
N ARG A 209 -0.66 -24.03 -27.81
CA ARG A 209 0.03 -25.09 -28.56
C ARG A 209 1.50 -24.72 -28.73
N HIS A 210 2.31 -25.73 -29.03
CA HIS A 210 3.72 -25.51 -29.32
C HIS A 210 3.91 -24.70 -30.61
N GLY A 211 4.84 -23.73 -30.58
CA GLY A 211 5.13 -22.82 -31.69
C GLY A 211 4.06 -21.75 -31.89
N VAL A 212 3.33 -21.37 -30.84
CA VAL A 212 2.32 -20.30 -30.97
C VAL A 212 3.01 -18.98 -31.31
N ALA A 213 2.43 -18.19 -32.21
CA ALA A 213 2.99 -16.90 -32.55
C ALA A 213 2.70 -15.87 -31.44
N ARG A 214 3.71 -15.07 -31.09
CA ARG A 214 3.58 -13.88 -30.21
C ARG A 214 2.36 -13.03 -30.56
N SER A 215 2.21 -12.67 -31.83
CA SER A 215 1.09 -11.83 -32.30
C SER A 215 -0.28 -12.44 -32.03
N GLU A 216 -0.38 -13.77 -32.04
CA GLU A 216 -1.64 -14.46 -31.76
C GLU A 216 -2.00 -14.36 -30.27
N VAL A 217 -1.02 -14.51 -29.37
CA VAL A 217 -1.22 -14.34 -27.93
C VAL A 217 -1.56 -12.87 -27.62
N THR A 218 -0.82 -11.90 -28.18
CA THR A 218 -1.07 -10.47 -27.99
C THR A 218 -2.48 -10.07 -28.47
N GLU A 219 -2.90 -10.53 -29.65
CA GLU A 219 -4.25 -10.26 -30.16
C GLU A 219 -5.33 -10.88 -29.28
N LEU A 220 -5.09 -12.10 -28.78
CA LEU A 220 -6.01 -12.76 -27.89
C LEU A 220 -6.14 -11.98 -26.57
N VAL A 221 -5.05 -11.51 -25.97
CA VAL A 221 -5.09 -10.64 -24.78
C VAL A 221 -5.81 -9.32 -25.06
N ALA A 222 -5.61 -8.71 -26.23
CA ALA A 222 -6.30 -7.48 -26.62
C ALA A 222 -7.84 -7.67 -26.73
N THR A 223 -8.34 -8.91 -26.80
CA THR A 223 -9.79 -9.18 -26.72
C THR A 223 -10.36 -8.97 -25.32
N LEU A 224 -9.55 -9.06 -24.26
CA LEU A 224 -9.99 -8.76 -22.89
C LEU A 224 -10.39 -7.28 -22.77
N GLU A 225 -9.63 -6.39 -23.40
CA GLU A 225 -9.95 -4.97 -23.43
C GLU A 225 -11.13 -4.67 -24.36
N ARG A 226 -11.05 -5.09 -25.64
CA ARG A 226 -12.06 -4.75 -26.67
C ARG A 226 -13.41 -5.44 -26.47
N GLY A 227 -13.41 -6.66 -25.93
CA GLY A 227 -14.59 -7.51 -25.79
C GLY A 227 -15.19 -7.50 -24.38
N HIS A 228 -14.36 -7.32 -23.35
CA HIS A 228 -14.79 -7.44 -21.95
C HIS A 228 -14.57 -6.15 -21.13
N GLY A 229 -14.03 -5.09 -21.74
CA GLY A 229 -13.82 -3.78 -21.11
C GLY A 229 -12.74 -3.77 -20.02
N LEU A 230 -11.94 -4.83 -19.94
CA LEU A 230 -10.88 -4.96 -18.93
C LEU A 230 -9.75 -3.98 -19.26
N ASP A 231 -9.33 -3.18 -18.28
CA ASP A 231 -8.17 -2.32 -18.42
C ASP A 231 -6.91 -3.19 -18.24
N LEU A 232 -6.07 -3.32 -19.27
CA LEU A 232 -4.89 -4.22 -19.21
C LEU A 232 -3.87 -3.78 -18.14
N ARG A 233 -3.93 -2.53 -17.68
CA ARG A 233 -3.13 -2.08 -16.52
C ARG A 233 -3.57 -2.72 -15.21
N SER A 234 -4.74 -3.34 -15.14
CA SER A 234 -5.16 -4.14 -13.98
C SER A 234 -4.48 -5.51 -13.90
N VAL A 235 -3.78 -5.93 -14.96
CA VAL A 235 -3.07 -7.21 -15.00
C VAL A 235 -1.82 -7.12 -14.13
N ARG A 236 -1.80 -7.94 -13.08
CA ARG A 236 -0.68 -8.10 -12.16
C ARG A 236 0.31 -9.15 -12.64
N ALA A 237 -0.19 -10.21 -13.28
CA ALA A 237 0.62 -11.35 -13.69
C ALA A 237 -0.06 -12.13 -14.82
N PHE A 238 0.76 -12.90 -15.53
CA PHE A 238 0.30 -14.02 -16.35
C PHE A 238 0.57 -15.34 -15.64
N ALA A 239 -0.19 -16.38 -15.97
CA ALA A 239 -0.01 -17.70 -15.39
C ALA A 239 -0.13 -18.80 -16.44
N THR A 240 0.69 -19.85 -16.34
CA THR A 240 0.63 -21.00 -17.24
C THR A 240 1.08 -22.30 -16.55
N VAL A 241 1.11 -23.39 -17.30
CA VAL A 241 1.58 -24.71 -16.85
C VAL A 241 3.07 -24.89 -17.17
N GLU A 242 3.82 -25.66 -16.36
CA GLU A 242 5.26 -25.94 -16.54
C GLU A 242 5.68 -26.27 -17.97
N GLY A 243 4.92 -27.09 -18.69
CA GLY A 243 5.23 -27.45 -20.09
C GLY A 243 5.13 -26.30 -21.09
N LYS A 244 4.76 -25.10 -20.64
CA LYS A 244 4.57 -23.87 -21.44
C LYS A 244 5.36 -22.67 -20.92
N ALA A 245 6.19 -22.86 -19.89
CA ALA A 245 7.00 -21.79 -19.30
C ALA A 245 7.96 -21.15 -20.31
N ASP A 246 8.57 -21.97 -21.16
CA ASP A 246 9.58 -21.56 -22.15
C ASP A 246 9.00 -21.46 -23.58
N GLU A 247 7.68 -21.30 -23.72
CA GLU A 247 7.06 -21.14 -25.04
C GLU A 247 7.30 -19.71 -25.55
N ASP A 248 8.21 -19.56 -26.52
CA ASP A 248 8.68 -18.26 -27.04
C ASP A 248 7.55 -17.27 -27.31
N GLY A 249 6.48 -17.71 -27.99
CA GLY A 249 5.35 -16.83 -28.31
C GLY A 249 4.58 -16.32 -27.10
N VAL A 250 4.54 -17.07 -26.00
CA VAL A 250 3.92 -16.62 -24.74
C VAL A 250 4.87 -15.66 -24.03
N VAL A 251 6.13 -16.03 -23.87
CA VAL A 251 7.14 -15.22 -23.17
C VAL A 251 7.29 -13.85 -23.84
N GLU A 252 7.46 -13.81 -25.16
CA GLU A 252 7.60 -12.56 -25.90
C GLU A 252 6.35 -11.68 -25.81
N ALA A 253 5.15 -12.27 -25.82
CA ALA A 253 3.90 -11.53 -25.70
C ALA A 253 3.72 -10.91 -24.30
N VAL A 254 4.10 -11.65 -23.24
CA VAL A 254 4.07 -11.15 -21.86
C VAL A 254 5.07 -10.00 -21.67
N GLN A 255 6.28 -10.15 -22.22
CA GLN A 255 7.31 -9.09 -22.17
C GLN A 255 6.86 -7.80 -22.86
N ASP A 256 6.21 -7.88 -24.02
CA ASP A 256 5.65 -6.70 -24.67
C ASP A 256 4.61 -6.01 -23.82
N LEU A 257 3.68 -6.78 -23.27
CA LEU A 257 2.59 -6.24 -22.47
C LEU A 257 3.16 -5.58 -21.21
N GLY A 258 4.21 -6.15 -20.63
CA GLY A 258 4.98 -5.50 -19.56
C GLY A 258 5.55 -4.16 -20.01
N PHE A 259 6.22 -4.12 -21.17
CA PHE A 259 6.80 -2.88 -21.69
C PHE A 259 5.78 -1.75 -21.89
N TRP A 260 4.56 -2.06 -22.36
CA TRP A 260 3.52 -1.05 -22.61
C TRP A 260 2.68 -0.68 -21.37
N HIS A 261 2.64 -1.53 -20.35
CA HIS A 261 1.75 -1.36 -19.19
C HIS A 261 2.47 -1.28 -17.84
N ALA A 262 3.81 -1.28 -17.81
CA ALA A 262 4.57 -1.06 -16.59
C ALA A 262 4.28 0.34 -16.01
N VAL A 263 4.08 0.39 -14.69
CA VAL A 263 3.86 1.63 -13.93
C VAL A 263 5.18 2.39 -13.78
N GLU A 264 6.30 1.67 -13.70
CA GLU A 264 7.65 2.22 -13.66
C GLU A 264 8.53 1.66 -14.78
N ALA A 265 9.53 2.45 -15.19
CA ALA A 265 10.48 2.02 -16.20
C ALA A 265 11.34 0.85 -15.69
N GLY A 266 11.05 -0.37 -16.16
CA GLY A 266 11.81 -1.58 -15.85
C GLY A 266 11.04 -2.67 -15.09
N ASP A 267 9.76 -2.45 -14.80
CA ASP A 267 8.92 -3.44 -14.12
C ASP A 267 8.42 -4.50 -15.12
N GLU A 268 8.90 -5.74 -15.02
CA GLU A 268 8.48 -6.86 -15.88
C GLU A 268 7.20 -7.50 -15.35
N LEU A 269 6.23 -7.79 -16.23
CA LEU A 269 5.05 -8.56 -15.85
C LEU A 269 5.45 -10.04 -15.63
N PRO A 270 5.22 -10.60 -14.43
CA PRO A 270 5.64 -11.97 -14.14
C PRO A 270 4.79 -12.98 -14.90
N LEU A 271 5.43 -14.04 -15.39
CA LEU A 271 4.80 -15.26 -15.87
C LEU A 271 4.93 -16.33 -14.78
N LEU A 272 3.85 -16.58 -14.06
CA LEU A 272 3.74 -17.61 -13.03
C LEU A 272 3.59 -18.98 -13.69
N VAL A 273 4.26 -19.98 -13.15
CA VAL A 273 4.33 -21.32 -13.74
C VAL A 273 3.94 -22.35 -12.68
N TYR A 274 2.97 -23.19 -13.00
CA TYR A 274 2.45 -24.19 -12.06
C TYR A 274 2.54 -25.62 -12.59
N PRO A 275 2.80 -26.61 -11.70
CA PRO A 275 2.71 -28.02 -12.06
C PRO A 275 1.30 -28.38 -12.52
N ALA A 276 1.20 -29.25 -13.52
CA ALA A 276 -0.09 -29.68 -14.03
C ALA A 276 -0.95 -30.38 -12.95
N ALA A 277 -0.31 -31.12 -12.03
CA ALA A 277 -1.01 -31.77 -10.92
C ALA A 277 -1.69 -30.76 -9.99
N THR A 278 -1.05 -29.63 -9.70
CA THR A 278 -1.64 -28.53 -8.93
C THR A 278 -2.84 -27.93 -9.67
N LEU A 279 -2.70 -27.71 -10.98
CA LEU A 279 -3.78 -27.19 -11.81
C LEU A 279 -4.93 -28.19 -12.01
N ALA A 280 -4.70 -29.48 -11.81
CA ALA A 280 -5.73 -30.52 -11.90
C ALA A 280 -6.73 -30.47 -10.74
N GLU A 281 -6.31 -29.97 -9.59
CA GLU A 281 -7.14 -29.84 -8.38
C GLU A 281 -8.07 -28.62 -8.43
N VAL A 282 -7.88 -27.73 -9.41
CA VAL A 282 -8.67 -26.50 -9.53
C VAL A 282 -9.99 -26.79 -10.22
N GLU A 283 -11.10 -26.48 -9.55
CA GLU A 283 -12.42 -26.49 -10.18
C GLU A 283 -12.51 -25.38 -11.23
N VAL A 284 -12.77 -25.76 -12.47
CA VAL A 284 -12.89 -24.84 -13.61
C VAL A 284 -14.28 -24.94 -14.25
N PRO A 285 -14.87 -23.82 -14.70
CA PRO A 285 -16.19 -23.83 -15.30
C PRO A 285 -16.22 -24.47 -16.69
N ASN A 286 -15.09 -24.47 -17.42
CA ASN A 286 -15.04 -24.99 -18.79
C ASN A 286 -13.88 -25.99 -18.97
N PRO A 287 -13.99 -27.23 -18.45
CA PRO A 287 -12.97 -28.25 -18.63
C PRO A 287 -12.80 -28.66 -20.11
N SER A 288 -11.69 -29.33 -20.44
CA SER A 288 -11.37 -29.85 -21.76
C SER A 288 -10.71 -31.22 -21.68
N ASP A 289 -11.44 -32.25 -22.12
CA ASP A 289 -10.98 -33.65 -22.13
C ASP A 289 -9.65 -33.83 -22.90
N ALA A 290 -9.45 -33.06 -23.97
CA ALA A 290 -8.22 -33.09 -24.76
C ALA A 290 -7.01 -32.58 -23.96
N VAL A 291 -7.19 -31.46 -23.23
CA VAL A 291 -6.14 -30.87 -22.38
C VAL A 291 -5.88 -31.77 -21.18
N GLU A 292 -6.92 -32.36 -20.59
CA GLU A 292 -6.79 -33.29 -19.47
C GLU A 292 -6.02 -34.55 -19.87
N THR A 293 -6.29 -35.09 -21.05
CA THR A 293 -5.55 -36.26 -21.57
C THR A 293 -4.08 -35.93 -21.88
N GLU A 294 -3.80 -34.75 -22.43
CA GLU A 294 -2.46 -34.36 -22.87
C GLU A 294 -1.57 -33.87 -21.72
N LEU A 295 -2.12 -33.04 -20.85
CA LEU A 295 -1.37 -32.29 -19.83
C LEU A 295 -1.75 -32.68 -18.40
N GLY A 296 -2.82 -33.44 -18.19
CA GLY A 296 -3.26 -33.86 -16.85
C GLY A 296 -3.99 -32.77 -16.06
N THR A 297 -4.45 -31.70 -16.71
CA THR A 297 -5.25 -30.62 -16.09
C THR A 297 -6.51 -30.34 -16.92
N PRO A 298 -7.67 -30.05 -16.30
CA PRO A 298 -8.92 -29.82 -17.04
C PRO A 298 -8.88 -28.55 -17.89
N SER A 299 -8.07 -27.55 -17.55
CA SER A 299 -7.94 -26.30 -18.32
C SER A 299 -6.70 -25.54 -17.89
N VAL A 300 -5.72 -25.33 -18.79
CA VAL A 300 -4.52 -24.54 -18.44
C VAL A 300 -4.89 -23.09 -18.10
N ALA A 301 -5.63 -22.41 -18.98
CA ALA A 301 -5.90 -20.98 -18.83
C ALA A 301 -6.76 -20.67 -17.60
N GLU A 302 -7.88 -21.37 -17.40
CA GLU A 302 -8.76 -21.10 -16.25
C GLU A 302 -8.12 -21.56 -14.94
N ALA A 303 -7.52 -22.76 -14.91
CA ALA A 303 -6.91 -23.27 -13.68
C ALA A 303 -5.72 -22.43 -13.25
N ALA A 304 -4.83 -22.04 -14.17
CA ALA A 304 -3.66 -21.23 -13.82
C ALA A 304 -4.06 -19.83 -13.32
N ALA A 305 -5.04 -19.18 -13.95
CA ALA A 305 -5.54 -17.87 -13.49
C ALA A 305 -6.17 -17.97 -12.09
N LEU A 306 -7.07 -18.95 -11.89
CA LEU A 306 -7.76 -19.14 -10.62
C LEU A 306 -6.80 -19.54 -9.50
N HIS A 307 -5.87 -20.45 -9.77
CA HIS A 307 -4.89 -20.93 -8.80
C HIS A 307 -3.99 -19.78 -8.32
N ALA A 308 -3.42 -19.01 -9.25
CA ALA A 308 -2.55 -17.89 -8.92
C ALA A 308 -3.23 -16.84 -8.03
N VAL A 309 -4.53 -16.61 -8.25
CA VAL A 309 -5.32 -15.74 -7.38
C VAL A 309 -5.60 -16.42 -6.03
N ALA A 310 -5.91 -17.71 -6.05
CA ALA A 310 -6.31 -18.49 -4.87
C ALA A 310 -5.21 -18.58 -3.80
N GLU A 311 -3.94 -18.45 -4.18
CA GLU A 311 -2.80 -18.35 -3.25
C GLU A 311 -2.93 -17.16 -2.28
N HIS A 312 -3.76 -16.17 -2.60
CA HIS A 312 -3.92 -14.94 -1.84
C HIS A 312 -5.35 -14.68 -1.35
N GLY A 313 -6.31 -15.57 -1.63
CA GLY A 313 -7.69 -15.41 -1.17
C GLY A 313 -8.70 -16.14 -2.05
N ALA A 314 -9.99 -15.88 -1.84
CA ALA A 314 -11.02 -16.47 -2.71
C ALA A 314 -10.90 -15.90 -4.13
N ALA A 315 -10.83 -16.75 -5.14
CA ALA A 315 -10.74 -16.33 -6.55
C ALA A 315 -12.12 -16.18 -7.21
N GLU A 316 -12.23 -15.22 -8.13
CA GLU A 316 -13.34 -15.07 -9.06
C GLU A 316 -12.82 -15.10 -10.50
N LEU A 317 -13.48 -15.88 -11.35
CA LEU A 317 -13.24 -15.82 -12.79
C LEU A 317 -13.96 -14.60 -13.38
N VAL A 318 -13.19 -13.65 -13.90
CA VAL A 318 -13.67 -12.36 -14.43
C VAL A 318 -14.02 -12.48 -15.90
N VAL A 319 -13.22 -13.27 -16.63
CA VAL A 319 -13.43 -13.60 -18.04
C VAL A 319 -13.18 -15.09 -18.21
N ALA A 320 -14.23 -15.82 -18.64
CA ALA A 320 -14.14 -17.23 -18.98
C ALA A 320 -13.23 -17.47 -20.19
N LYS A 321 -12.80 -18.72 -20.42
CA LYS A 321 -11.80 -18.99 -21.46
C LYS A 321 -12.19 -18.47 -22.85
N ILE A 322 -11.27 -17.76 -23.50
CA ILE A 322 -11.35 -17.30 -24.89
C ILE A 322 -10.24 -18.01 -25.66
N SER A 323 -10.56 -18.59 -26.81
CA SER A 323 -9.58 -19.37 -27.61
C SER A 323 -9.40 -18.80 -29.00
N SER A 324 -8.16 -18.75 -29.46
CA SER A 324 -7.77 -18.59 -30.85
C SER A 324 -7.49 -19.97 -31.47
N ALA A 325 -6.80 -20.02 -32.61
CA ALA A 325 -6.40 -21.29 -33.21
C ALA A 325 -5.33 -21.98 -32.36
N GLY A 326 -4.33 -21.26 -31.86
CA GLY A 326 -3.15 -21.77 -31.16
C GLY A 326 -3.06 -21.42 -29.67
N ALA A 327 -3.90 -20.53 -29.14
CA ALA A 327 -3.86 -20.10 -27.74
C ALA A 327 -5.25 -20.04 -27.09
N THR A 328 -5.27 -20.09 -25.77
CA THR A 328 -6.44 -19.88 -24.92
C THR A 328 -6.05 -19.00 -23.74
N ILE A 329 -6.86 -18.00 -23.42
CA ILE A 329 -6.68 -17.17 -22.22
C ILE A 329 -7.91 -17.20 -21.33
N ALA A 330 -7.74 -16.91 -20.04
CA ALA A 330 -8.81 -16.62 -19.10
C ALA A 330 -8.30 -15.59 -18.08
N ALA A 331 -9.19 -14.81 -17.46
CA ALA A 331 -8.79 -13.82 -16.48
C ALA A 331 -9.52 -14.04 -15.15
N ALA A 332 -8.76 -14.03 -14.05
CA ALA A 332 -9.27 -14.16 -12.69
C ALA A 332 -8.79 -13.00 -11.83
N ARG A 333 -9.52 -12.69 -10.76
CA ARG A 333 -9.14 -11.69 -9.76
C ARG A 333 -9.53 -12.17 -8.36
N PRO A 334 -8.89 -11.67 -7.29
CA PRO A 334 -9.33 -11.96 -5.94
C PRO A 334 -10.71 -11.36 -5.70
N ARG A 335 -11.60 -12.10 -5.04
CA ARG A 335 -12.78 -11.51 -4.42
C ARG A 335 -12.33 -10.69 -3.23
N PRO A 336 -12.57 -9.37 -3.22
CA PRO A 336 -12.25 -8.55 -2.07
C PRO A 336 -12.96 -9.11 -0.83
N ARG A 337 -12.17 -9.50 0.16
CA ARG A 337 -12.68 -9.87 1.47
C ARG A 337 -12.55 -8.67 2.38
N GLY A 338 -13.60 -8.42 3.14
CA GLY A 338 -13.47 -7.58 4.32
C GLY A 338 -12.39 -8.09 5.25
N ARG A 339 -11.84 -7.21 6.06
CA ARG A 339 -10.74 -7.55 6.96
C ARG A 339 -11.09 -7.19 8.39
N LEU A 340 -10.83 -8.11 9.31
CA LEU A 340 -11.00 -7.91 10.74
C LEU A 340 -9.69 -8.20 11.47
N ALA A 341 -9.07 -7.16 12.02
CA ALA A 341 -7.97 -7.29 12.96
C ALA A 341 -8.53 -7.33 14.39
N VAL A 342 -8.34 -8.43 15.12
CA VAL A 342 -8.57 -8.48 16.57
C VAL A 342 -7.29 -8.05 17.25
N VAL A 343 -7.31 -6.86 17.86
CA VAL A 343 -6.12 -6.17 18.36
C VAL A 343 -6.18 -6.10 19.87
N ASP A 344 -5.24 -6.77 20.52
CA ASP A 344 -4.92 -6.53 21.92
C ASP A 344 -3.84 -5.45 22.01
N LEU A 345 -4.19 -4.35 22.69
CA LEU A 345 -3.32 -3.20 22.88
C LEU A 345 -2.23 -3.44 23.92
N GLY A 346 -2.33 -4.52 24.70
CA GLY A 346 -1.51 -4.76 25.87
C GLY A 346 -1.88 -3.85 27.05
N PRO A 347 -1.15 -4.00 28.17
CA PRO A 347 -1.48 -3.35 29.45
C PRO A 347 -1.07 -1.87 29.49
N ALA A 348 -0.12 -1.44 28.65
CA ALA A 348 0.40 -0.08 28.65
C ALA A 348 0.82 0.37 27.23
N PRO A 349 0.76 1.68 26.93
CA PRO A 349 1.11 2.20 25.59
C PRO A 349 2.52 1.86 25.11
N ASP A 350 3.51 1.81 25.99
CA ASP A 350 4.91 1.47 25.71
C ASP A 350 5.15 -0.03 25.45
N LEU A 351 4.17 -0.87 25.80
CA LEU A 351 4.17 -2.31 25.54
C LEU A 351 3.29 -2.69 24.33
N ARG A 352 2.75 -1.70 23.62
CA ARG A 352 1.97 -1.93 22.40
C ARG A 352 2.89 -2.42 21.29
N THR A 353 2.51 -3.50 20.62
CA THR A 353 3.34 -4.07 19.56
C THR A 353 3.27 -3.21 18.29
N PRO A 354 4.37 -3.11 17.50
CA PRO A 354 4.34 -2.43 16.20
C PRO A 354 3.28 -2.98 15.25
N ARG A 355 2.99 -4.28 15.36
CA ARG A 355 1.93 -4.94 14.58
C ARG A 355 0.54 -4.41 14.96
N ALA A 356 0.26 -4.21 16.25
CA ALA A 356 -1.01 -3.63 16.69
C ALA A 356 -1.19 -2.23 16.13
N GLU A 357 -0.15 -1.40 16.17
CA GLU A 357 -0.21 -0.06 15.59
C GLU A 357 -0.39 -0.08 14.07
N ALA A 358 0.26 -0.99 13.36
CA ALA A 358 0.09 -1.14 11.92
C ALA A 358 -1.37 -1.51 11.56
N GLU A 359 -2.00 -2.39 12.33
CA GLU A 359 -3.41 -2.74 12.15
C GLU A 359 -4.38 -1.60 12.47
N LEU A 360 -4.10 -0.82 13.51
CA LEU A 360 -4.90 0.36 13.85
C LEU A 360 -4.79 1.45 12.79
N ARG A 361 -3.59 1.68 12.25
CA ARG A 361 -3.40 2.60 11.13
C ARG A 361 -4.21 2.14 9.92
N ARG A 362 -4.21 0.84 9.60
CA ARG A 362 -4.94 0.27 8.45
C ARG A 362 -6.46 0.31 8.56
N ALA A 363 -7.00 0.41 9.77
CA ALA A 363 -8.43 0.27 10.00
C ALA A 363 -9.21 1.48 9.46
N ALA A 364 -10.26 1.21 8.68
CA ALA A 364 -11.29 2.18 8.32
C ALA A 364 -12.34 2.34 9.43
N VAL A 365 -12.52 1.28 10.25
CA VAL A 365 -13.38 1.30 11.44
C VAL A 365 -12.66 0.69 12.62
N VAL A 366 -12.71 1.35 13.77
CA VAL A 366 -12.31 0.78 15.05
C VAL A 366 -13.56 0.48 15.87
N VAL A 367 -13.75 -0.79 16.22
CA VAL A 367 -14.76 -1.24 17.18
C VAL A 367 -14.08 -1.33 18.55
N ASP A 368 -14.51 -0.47 19.46
CA ASP A 368 -13.91 -0.29 20.78
C ASP A 368 -14.96 -0.51 21.89
N PRO A 369 -15.10 -1.74 22.39
CA PRO A 369 -16.02 -2.06 23.47
C PRO A 369 -15.64 -1.40 24.80
N ALA A 370 -14.34 -1.09 24.99
CA ALA A 370 -13.77 -0.65 26.27
C ALA A 370 -13.55 0.87 26.36
N GLY A 371 -13.77 1.62 25.28
CA GLY A 371 -13.60 3.07 25.23
C GLY A 371 -12.14 3.53 25.32
N ARG A 372 -11.18 2.71 24.88
CA ARG A 372 -9.74 3.00 24.87
C ARG A 372 -9.26 3.81 23.66
N VAL A 373 -10.13 4.13 22.70
CA VAL A 373 -9.76 4.80 21.45
C VAL A 373 -9.11 6.17 21.67
N GLU A 374 -9.42 6.84 22.77
CA GLU A 374 -8.93 8.20 23.04
C GLU A 374 -7.40 8.21 23.18
N GLU A 375 -6.82 7.14 23.71
CA GLU A 375 -5.37 6.92 23.80
C GLU A 375 -4.73 6.66 22.42
N LEU A 376 -5.53 6.27 21.43
CA LEU A 376 -5.09 5.82 20.11
C LEU A 376 -5.30 6.86 19.01
N ARG A 377 -5.92 8.00 19.30
CA ARG A 377 -6.27 8.99 18.24
C ARG A 377 -5.09 9.43 17.38
N HIS A 378 -3.89 9.47 17.94
CA HIS A 378 -2.66 9.80 17.21
C HIS A 378 -2.20 8.69 16.23
N LEU A 379 -2.72 7.47 16.36
CA LEU A 379 -2.47 6.35 15.46
C LEU A 379 -3.54 6.18 14.39
N LEU A 380 -4.75 6.71 14.61
CA LEU A 380 -5.85 6.53 13.69
C LEU A 380 -5.76 7.53 12.54
N ARG A 381 -6.06 7.05 11.32
CA ARG A 381 -6.11 7.89 10.14
C ARG A 381 -7.30 8.83 10.18
N GLN A 382 -7.19 9.96 9.48
CA GLN A 382 -8.33 10.85 9.29
C GLN A 382 -9.48 10.09 8.58
N GLY A 383 -10.71 10.27 9.06
CA GLY A 383 -11.87 9.54 8.53
C GLY A 383 -12.07 8.14 9.13
N THR A 384 -11.19 7.68 10.04
CA THR A 384 -11.41 6.42 10.75
C THR A 384 -12.67 6.54 11.62
N GLU A 385 -13.65 5.68 11.37
CA GLU A 385 -14.88 5.66 12.14
C GLU A 385 -14.66 4.89 13.45
N VAL A 386 -15.12 5.43 14.58
CA VAL A 386 -15.09 4.72 15.86
C VAL A 386 -16.50 4.30 16.22
N ARG A 387 -16.67 3.02 16.53
CA ARG A 387 -17.92 2.45 17.02
C ARG A 387 -17.71 1.73 18.35
N GLY A 388 -18.71 1.82 19.22
CA GLY A 388 -18.85 0.81 20.27
C GLY A 388 -19.34 -0.51 19.68
N GLY A 389 -19.62 -1.49 20.54
CA GLY A 389 -20.17 -2.79 20.14
C GLY A 389 -19.24 -3.93 20.52
N GLY A 390 -19.33 -5.04 19.79
CA GLY A 390 -18.52 -6.23 20.02
C GLY A 390 -18.10 -6.95 18.75
N ALA A 391 -17.64 -8.19 18.91
CA ALA A 391 -17.14 -9.01 17.82
C ALA A 391 -18.15 -9.19 16.68
N ALA A 392 -19.44 -9.35 16.98
CA ALA A 392 -20.50 -9.50 15.97
C ALA A 392 -20.63 -8.27 15.06
N ASP A 393 -20.57 -7.06 15.63
CA ASP A 393 -20.62 -5.81 14.87
C ASP A 393 -19.38 -5.66 13.99
N ALA A 394 -18.21 -5.99 14.54
CA ALA A 394 -16.95 -5.94 13.82
C ALA A 394 -16.93 -6.91 12.62
N VAL A 395 -17.46 -8.12 12.79
CA VAL A 395 -17.62 -9.10 11.70
C VAL A 395 -18.61 -8.59 10.66
N ALA A 396 -19.75 -8.02 11.06
CA ALA A 396 -20.73 -7.47 10.11
C ALA A 396 -20.14 -6.32 9.27
N LEU A 397 -19.35 -5.44 9.89
CA LEU A 397 -18.66 -4.34 9.21
C LEU A 397 -17.55 -4.84 8.28
N ALA A 398 -16.81 -5.86 8.69
CA ALA A 398 -15.83 -6.50 7.82
C ALA A 398 -16.56 -7.13 6.63
N ARG A 399 -17.65 -7.87 6.84
CA ARG A 399 -18.46 -8.47 5.75
C ARG A 399 -18.98 -7.48 4.72
N SER A 400 -19.08 -6.19 5.04
CA SER A 400 -19.38 -5.14 4.06
C SER A 400 -18.14 -4.62 3.30
N GLY A 401 -17.03 -5.35 3.32
CA GLY A 401 -15.79 -5.06 2.60
C GLY A 401 -14.83 -4.08 3.30
N ARG A 402 -15.10 -3.68 4.54
CA ARG A 402 -14.29 -2.68 5.26
C ARG A 402 -13.10 -3.32 5.96
N ALA A 403 -12.02 -2.55 6.13
CA ALA A 403 -10.94 -2.87 7.06
C ALA A 403 -11.35 -2.45 8.49
N VAL A 404 -11.48 -3.41 9.39
CA VAL A 404 -11.99 -3.22 10.76
C VAL A 404 -10.93 -3.65 11.76
N ALA A 405 -10.73 -2.86 12.82
CA ALA A 405 -9.98 -3.27 14.00
C ALA A 405 -10.95 -3.40 15.19
N LEU A 406 -11.05 -4.59 15.77
CA LEU A 406 -11.72 -4.84 17.04
C LEU A 406 -10.70 -4.75 18.16
N LEU A 407 -10.87 -3.79 19.06
CA LEU A 407 -10.08 -3.73 20.29
C LEU A 407 -10.62 -4.79 21.25
N SER A 408 -9.76 -5.76 21.60
CA SER A 408 -10.11 -6.82 22.55
C SER A 408 -8.95 -7.10 23.48
N ALA A 409 -9.24 -7.31 24.78
CA ALA A 409 -8.24 -7.80 25.73
C ALA A 409 -7.89 -9.29 25.51
N ASP A 410 -8.64 -9.97 24.65
CA ASP A 410 -8.40 -11.36 24.26
C ASP A 410 -8.28 -11.44 22.73
N ALA A 411 -7.05 -11.51 22.23
CA ALA A 411 -6.79 -11.64 20.80
C ALA A 411 -7.30 -12.97 20.21
N ASP A 412 -7.65 -13.95 21.05
CA ASP A 412 -8.24 -15.23 20.67
C ASP A 412 -9.78 -15.21 20.68
N THR A 413 -10.40 -14.04 20.86
CA THR A 413 -11.86 -13.83 20.74
C THR A 413 -12.41 -14.60 19.54
N ASP A 414 -13.31 -15.55 19.76
CA ASP A 414 -13.82 -16.39 18.67
C ASP A 414 -14.67 -15.54 17.72
N VAL A 415 -14.37 -15.62 16.43
CA VAL A 415 -15.08 -14.89 15.37
C VAL A 415 -15.33 -15.83 14.20
N GLU A 416 -16.60 -16.21 14.03
CA GLU A 416 -17.04 -16.99 12.88
C GLU A 416 -17.02 -16.13 11.61
N ALA A 417 -15.94 -16.28 10.84
CA ALA A 417 -15.52 -15.31 9.86
C ALA A 417 -14.91 -15.98 8.62
N ALA A 418 -15.49 -17.10 8.18
CA ALA A 418 -14.97 -17.88 7.05
C ALA A 418 -14.95 -17.10 5.72
N ASP A 419 -15.68 -15.98 5.62
CA ASP A 419 -15.88 -15.14 4.44
C ASP A 419 -15.08 -13.82 4.47
N ILE A 420 -14.36 -13.53 5.56
CA ILE A 420 -13.53 -12.33 5.73
C ILE A 420 -12.10 -12.72 6.15
N ASP A 421 -11.14 -11.81 5.97
CA ASP A 421 -9.77 -12.03 6.43
C ASP A 421 -9.63 -11.65 7.90
N VAL A 422 -9.35 -12.62 8.76
CA VAL A 422 -9.15 -12.38 10.19
C VAL A 422 -7.67 -12.39 10.53
N VAL A 423 -7.21 -11.31 11.17
CA VAL A 423 -5.85 -11.20 11.70
C VAL A 423 -5.94 -11.04 13.21
N ARG A 424 -5.24 -11.91 13.95
CA ARG A 424 -5.12 -11.81 15.41
C ARG A 424 -3.79 -11.17 15.77
N VAL A 425 -3.84 -10.12 16.60
CA VAL A 425 -2.65 -9.43 17.09
C VAL A 425 -2.63 -9.53 18.62
N PRO A 426 -1.93 -10.53 19.18
CA PRO A 426 -1.80 -10.68 20.62
C PRO A 426 -0.95 -9.54 21.21
N GLY A 427 -1.34 -9.09 22.40
CA GLY A 427 -0.61 -8.11 23.19
C GLY A 427 0.58 -8.73 23.93
N VAL A 428 1.42 -7.87 24.48
CA VAL A 428 2.48 -8.31 25.42
C VAL A 428 1.84 -8.51 26.80
N PRO A 429 1.95 -9.70 27.42
CA PRO A 429 1.35 -9.94 28.73
C PRO A 429 2.01 -9.08 29.82
N SER A 430 1.20 -8.69 30.81
CA SER A 430 1.70 -8.07 32.05
C SER A 430 2.59 -9.08 32.77
N VAL A 431 3.86 -8.71 33.04
CA VAL A 431 4.80 -9.53 33.82
C VAL A 431 4.49 -9.46 35.30
#